data_AF-A0A087QQJ6-F1
#
_entry.id   AF-A0A087QQJ6-F1
#
_cell.length_a   1.000
_cell.length_b   1.000
_cell.length_c   1.000
_cell.angle_alpha   90.00
_cell.angle_beta   90.00
_cell.angle_gamma   90.00
#
_symmetry.space_group_name_H-M   'P 1'
#
loop_
_entity.id
_entity.type
_entity.pdbx_description
1 polymer ?
#
loop_
_entity_poly.entity_id
_entity_poly.type
_entity_poly.pdbx_seq_one_letter_code
_entity_poly.pdbx_strand_id
1 'polypeptide(L)'
;QVVGRAGTGVDNVDVEAATRKGVLVMNTPTGNSLSAAELTCGMILCLARQIPQAAASMKEGKWDRKKYMGMELNGKTLGVLGLGRIGREVATRMQAFGMKTIGYDPIITPEASAAFGVEQLPLEQIWPRCDFITVHTPLLSSTMGLLNDSTFAKCRRGVQVVNCARGGIVDEGALLRALQSGQCGGAALDVFTQEPPKDRDLVNHPNVICCPHLGASTREAQSRCGKEIAMQIMDMATGKGLAGIVNGQALSKAFTPQTKPWIALARALGTVLHTVGKQVQGSVQVCTLGTPLWEAGSYLMPAVATGMLAGGAQKEVTLVNALLLAQEAGLKVTTTHGDMAPEPDGSAGLLQVALQGTPHRATGMVQGSTPVLRELNGATFKQPAPLTGPILIYRTKASEPSALPTLAGLLGKVGVHLQSYHSSGMVAGEQWSVVGLSAPLSNLGELKPRVMEVFQLHL
;
A
#
# COMPACT_ATOMS: atom_id res chain seq x y z
N GLN A 1 15.87 2.34 6.75
CA GLN A 1 15.36 1.21 5.94
C GLN A 1 13.89 0.91 6.26
N VAL A 2 13.51 0.75 7.53
CA VAL A 2 12.13 0.45 7.91
C VAL A 2 11.71 1.19 9.20
N VAL A 3 10.42 1.54 9.30
CA VAL A 3 9.72 1.99 10.51
C VAL A 3 8.61 0.98 10.78
N GLY A 4 8.67 0.28 11.91
CA GLY A 4 7.65 -0.67 12.33
C GLY A 4 6.79 -0.10 13.46
N ARG A 5 5.48 0.04 13.23
CA ARG A 5 4.51 0.47 14.25
C ARG A 5 3.83 -0.77 14.83
N ALA A 6 4.03 -1.03 16.13
CA ALA A 6 3.32 -2.07 16.87
C ALA A 6 1.86 -1.66 17.17
N GLY A 7 1.02 -1.74 16.15
CA GLY A 7 -0.43 -1.52 16.19
C GLY A 7 -1.00 -1.24 14.80
N THR A 8 -2.33 -1.17 14.68
CA THR A 8 -3.02 -1.02 13.38
C THR A 8 -2.95 0.39 12.78
N GLY A 9 -3.24 1.43 13.55
CA GLY A 9 -3.08 2.83 13.11
C GLY A 9 -1.62 3.23 12.91
N VAL A 10 -1.36 4.24 12.08
CA VAL A 10 -0.02 4.81 11.86
C VAL A 10 -0.07 6.33 11.98
N ASP A 11 -1.06 6.85 12.71
CA ASP A 11 -1.39 8.27 12.81
C ASP A 11 -0.23 9.08 13.44
N ASN A 12 0.65 8.41 14.19
CA ASN A 12 1.86 8.97 14.79
C ASN A 12 3.13 8.82 13.92
N VAL A 13 3.00 8.36 12.68
CA VAL A 13 4.10 8.18 11.72
C VAL A 13 3.87 9.08 10.51
N ASP A 14 4.84 9.91 10.17
CA ASP A 14 4.83 10.67 8.93
C ASP A 14 5.13 9.73 7.74
N VAL A 15 4.08 9.10 7.22
CA VAL A 15 4.15 8.13 6.12
C VAL A 15 4.64 8.80 4.84
N GLU A 16 4.29 10.06 4.59
CA GLU A 16 4.73 10.77 3.40
C GLU A 16 6.24 11.03 3.45
N ALA A 17 6.75 11.57 4.55
CA ALA A 17 8.19 11.81 4.72
C ALA A 17 8.99 10.50 4.69
N ALA A 18 8.47 9.43 5.30
CA ALA A 18 9.07 8.10 5.22
C ALA A 18 9.12 7.61 3.75
N THR A 19 8.01 7.75 3.02
CA THR A 19 7.93 7.39 1.60
C THR A 19 8.94 8.19 0.79
N ARG A 20 9.00 9.51 0.91
CA ARG A 20 9.97 10.35 0.19
C ARG A 20 11.42 9.90 0.41
N LYS A 21 11.76 9.52 1.65
CA LYS A 21 13.08 9.00 2.03
C LYS A 21 13.30 7.52 1.69
N GLY A 22 12.35 6.88 0.96
CA GLY A 22 12.45 5.47 0.60
C GLY A 22 12.40 4.50 1.78
N VAL A 23 11.87 4.94 2.93
CA VAL A 23 11.75 4.16 4.17
C VAL A 23 10.42 3.43 4.18
N LEU A 24 10.47 2.10 4.29
CA LEU A 24 9.27 1.27 4.41
C LEU A 24 8.60 1.48 5.76
N VAL A 25 7.28 1.65 5.78
CA VAL A 25 6.44 1.73 6.98
C VAL A 25 5.60 0.47 7.04
N MET A 26 5.66 -0.22 8.17
CA MET A 26 4.86 -1.42 8.45
C MET A 26 4.04 -1.25 9.73
N ASN A 27 2.85 -1.84 9.74
CA ASN A 27 1.94 -1.88 10.88
C ASN A 27 1.56 -3.32 11.23
N THR A 28 0.79 -3.49 12.31
CA THR A 28 0.31 -4.82 12.74
C THR A 28 -1.21 -4.86 12.68
N PRO A 29 -1.80 -5.12 11.49
CA PRO A 29 -3.21 -4.91 11.24
C PRO A 29 -4.14 -5.85 12.02
N THR A 30 -3.59 -6.91 12.62
CA THR A 30 -4.38 -7.92 13.34
C THR A 30 -4.24 -7.85 14.85
N GLY A 31 -3.08 -7.44 15.37
CA GLY A 31 -2.71 -7.60 16.78
C GLY A 31 -3.68 -7.01 17.83
N ASN A 32 -4.40 -5.94 17.48
CA ASN A 32 -5.32 -5.25 18.41
C ASN A 32 -6.82 -5.50 18.17
N SER A 33 -7.21 -6.30 17.18
CA SER A 33 -8.62 -6.41 16.76
C SER A 33 -9.54 -6.87 17.91
N LEU A 34 -9.11 -7.88 18.66
CA LEU A 34 -9.89 -8.45 19.76
C LEU A 34 -10.06 -7.45 20.92
N SER A 35 -8.97 -6.82 21.36
CA SER A 35 -9.02 -5.89 22.49
C SER A 35 -9.82 -4.62 22.18
N ALA A 36 -9.79 -4.15 20.93
CA ALA A 36 -10.64 -3.04 20.50
C ALA A 36 -12.13 -3.42 20.48
N ALA A 37 -12.46 -4.66 20.07
CA ALA A 37 -13.82 -5.17 20.12
C ALA A 37 -14.31 -5.30 21.57
N GLU A 38 -13.49 -5.84 22.47
CA GLU A 38 -13.80 -5.96 23.90
C GLU A 38 -14.05 -4.60 24.54
N LEU A 39 -13.21 -3.60 24.25
CA LEU A 39 -13.42 -2.23 24.73
C LEU A 39 -14.74 -1.67 24.21
N THR A 40 -15.04 -1.84 22.92
CA THR A 40 -16.30 -1.37 22.33
C THR A 40 -17.52 -2.00 23.02
N CYS A 41 -17.53 -3.32 23.22
CA CYS A 41 -18.59 -4.00 23.95
C CYS A 41 -18.71 -3.48 25.40
N GLY A 42 -17.56 -3.26 26.07
CA GLY A 42 -17.51 -2.65 27.40
C GLY A 42 -18.11 -1.25 27.42
N MET A 43 -17.83 -0.43 26.40
CA MET A 43 -18.37 0.92 26.24
C MET A 43 -19.89 0.90 26.03
N ILE A 44 -20.42 -0.04 25.24
CA ILE A 44 -21.86 -0.25 25.07
C ILE A 44 -22.52 -0.56 26.42
N LEU A 45 -21.94 -1.48 27.20
CA LEU A 45 -22.43 -1.81 28.55
C LEU A 45 -22.35 -0.61 29.51
N CYS A 46 -21.26 0.15 29.45
CA CYS A 46 -21.06 1.33 30.27
C CYS A 46 -22.09 2.42 29.94
N LEU A 47 -22.44 2.62 28.68
CA LEU A 47 -23.53 3.53 28.29
C LEU A 47 -24.88 3.01 28.78
N ALA A 48 -25.16 1.73 28.57
CA ALA A 48 -26.44 1.14 28.96
C ALA A 48 -26.71 1.27 30.47
N ARG A 49 -25.66 1.24 31.30
CA ARG A 49 -25.77 1.17 32.76
C ARG A 49 -25.14 2.34 33.51
N GLN A 50 -24.59 3.33 32.80
CA GLN A 50 -23.91 4.51 33.34
C GLN A 50 -22.82 4.15 34.37
N ILE A 51 -22.08 3.06 34.11
CA ILE A 51 -21.16 2.44 35.09
C ILE A 51 -20.10 3.42 35.58
N PRO A 52 -19.36 4.14 34.71
CA PRO A 52 -18.30 5.05 35.17
C PRO A 52 -18.84 6.17 36.07
N GLN A 53 -19.98 6.76 35.69
CA GLN A 53 -20.62 7.83 36.45
C GLN A 53 -21.14 7.33 37.81
N ALA A 54 -21.79 6.17 37.84
CA ALA A 54 -22.28 5.58 39.08
C ALA A 54 -21.13 5.17 40.02
N ALA A 55 -20.05 4.59 39.48
CA ALA A 55 -18.85 4.24 40.24
C ALA A 55 -18.13 5.47 40.81
N ALA A 56 -18.05 6.57 40.05
CA ALA A 56 -17.50 7.83 40.53
C ALA A 56 -18.34 8.39 41.70
N SER A 57 -19.67 8.39 41.57
CA SER A 57 -20.58 8.81 42.63
C SER A 57 -20.39 8.03 43.94
N MET A 58 -20.17 6.71 43.87
CA MET A 58 -19.88 5.89 45.05
C MET A 58 -18.57 6.27 45.73
N LYS A 59 -17.52 6.60 44.95
CA LYS A 59 -16.22 7.06 45.48
C LYS A 59 -16.33 8.43 46.15
N GLU A 60 -17.30 9.24 45.75
CA GLU A 60 -17.66 10.51 46.41
C GLU A 60 -18.52 10.32 47.67
N GLY A 61 -18.83 9.07 48.06
CA GLY A 61 -19.65 8.77 49.25
C GLY A 61 -21.16 8.93 49.06
N LYS A 62 -21.63 9.06 47.81
CA LYS A 62 -23.07 9.24 47.49
C LYS A 62 -23.75 7.90 47.23
N TRP A 63 -25.05 7.81 47.53
CA TRP A 63 -25.91 6.65 47.23
C TRP A 63 -27.03 7.00 46.24
N ASP A 64 -26.64 7.34 45.02
CA ASP A 64 -27.50 7.91 43.96
C ASP A 64 -28.32 6.84 43.19
N ARG A 65 -28.87 5.83 43.88
CA ARG A 65 -29.57 4.69 43.24
C ARG A 65 -30.71 5.10 42.29
N LYS A 66 -31.46 6.16 42.62
CA LYS A 66 -32.59 6.64 41.81
C LYS A 66 -32.16 7.44 40.58
N LYS A 67 -30.95 7.98 40.56
CA LYS A 67 -30.42 8.82 39.48
C LYS A 67 -29.98 7.99 38.27
N TYR A 68 -29.38 6.83 38.51
CA TYR A 68 -28.80 5.99 37.47
C TYR A 68 -29.80 4.91 37.03
N MET A 69 -30.77 5.31 36.21
CA MET A 69 -31.71 4.40 35.56
C MET A 69 -31.15 3.97 34.21
N GLY A 70 -30.66 2.74 34.14
CA GLY A 70 -30.09 2.18 32.92
C GLY A 70 -31.12 1.64 31.94
N MET A 71 -30.63 1.06 30.85
CA MET A 71 -31.40 0.34 29.85
C MET A 71 -30.95 -1.11 29.73
N GLU A 72 -31.91 -1.99 29.40
CA GLU A 72 -31.63 -3.37 29.03
C GLU A 72 -31.21 -3.46 27.55
N LEU A 73 -30.21 -4.29 27.26
CA LEU A 73 -29.70 -4.50 25.89
C LEU A 73 -30.52 -5.55 25.11
N ASN A 74 -31.11 -6.52 25.80
CA ASN A 74 -31.88 -7.58 25.15
C ASN A 74 -33.02 -6.99 24.30
N GLY A 75 -33.11 -7.41 23.04
CA GLY A 75 -34.08 -6.93 22.07
C GLY A 75 -33.79 -5.55 21.45
N LYS A 76 -32.76 -4.81 21.93
CA LYS A 76 -32.32 -3.55 21.32
C LYS A 76 -31.59 -3.77 20.00
N THR A 77 -31.59 -2.76 19.15
CA THR A 77 -30.92 -2.79 17.84
C THR A 77 -29.60 -2.04 17.87
N LEU A 78 -28.51 -2.73 17.52
CA LEU A 78 -27.18 -2.18 17.32
C LEU A 78 -26.90 -2.01 15.82
N GLY A 79 -26.65 -0.77 15.38
CA GLY A 79 -26.09 -0.46 14.08
C GLY A 79 -24.56 -0.53 14.10
N VAL A 80 -23.98 -1.41 13.29
CA VAL A 80 -22.53 -1.59 13.16
C VAL A 80 -22.09 -1.01 11.82
N LEU A 81 -21.42 0.14 11.83
CA LEU A 81 -20.92 0.80 10.62
C LEU A 81 -19.46 0.41 10.40
N GLY A 82 -19.21 -0.40 9.37
CA GLY A 82 -17.94 -1.10 9.15
C GLY A 82 -18.02 -2.51 9.70
N LEU A 83 -18.02 -3.50 8.80
CA LEU A 83 -18.22 -4.92 9.08
C LEU A 83 -16.92 -5.73 8.88
N GLY A 84 -15.78 -5.05 8.94
CA GLY A 84 -14.47 -5.67 8.98
C GLY A 84 -14.22 -6.46 10.28
N ARG A 85 -12.94 -6.75 10.55
CA ARG A 85 -12.52 -7.63 11.67
C ARG A 85 -13.15 -7.23 13.01
N ILE A 86 -13.04 -5.97 13.41
CA ILE A 86 -13.53 -5.48 14.71
C ILE A 86 -15.07 -5.45 14.74
N GLY A 87 -15.71 -4.89 13.71
CA GLY A 87 -17.17 -4.79 13.65
C GLY A 87 -17.86 -6.15 13.73
N ARG A 88 -17.31 -7.18 13.08
CA ARG A 88 -17.76 -8.56 13.20
C ARG A 88 -17.66 -9.08 14.65
N GLU A 89 -16.50 -8.92 15.29
CA GLU A 89 -16.30 -9.37 16.67
C GLU A 89 -17.25 -8.68 17.66
N VAL A 90 -17.53 -7.38 17.45
CA VAL A 90 -18.50 -6.62 18.25
C VAL A 90 -19.91 -7.14 18.01
N ALA A 91 -20.34 -7.31 16.75
CA ALA A 91 -21.67 -7.81 16.43
C ALA A 91 -21.94 -9.16 17.09
N THR A 92 -21.05 -10.15 16.90
CA THR A 92 -21.19 -11.50 17.47
C THR A 92 -21.28 -11.48 18.99
N ARG A 93 -20.52 -10.61 19.67
CA ARG A 93 -20.59 -10.48 21.14
C ARG A 93 -21.88 -9.82 21.59
N MET A 94 -22.34 -8.78 20.91
CA MET A 94 -23.57 -8.07 21.29
C MET A 94 -24.83 -8.89 21.01
N GLN A 95 -24.81 -9.78 20.00
CA GLN A 95 -25.86 -10.78 19.80
C GLN A 95 -25.99 -11.73 20.99
N ALA A 96 -24.89 -12.09 21.67
CA ALA A 96 -24.93 -12.92 22.89
C ALA A 96 -25.63 -12.21 24.07
N PHE A 97 -25.72 -10.88 24.05
CA PHE A 97 -26.54 -10.08 24.98
C PHE A 97 -28.00 -9.94 24.51
N GLY A 98 -28.40 -10.61 23.42
CA GLY A 98 -29.76 -10.57 22.86
C GLY A 98 -30.05 -9.34 21.99
N MET A 99 -29.04 -8.57 21.59
CA MET A 99 -29.23 -7.45 20.67
C MET A 99 -29.45 -7.95 19.24
N LYS A 100 -30.29 -7.23 18.49
CA LYS A 100 -30.38 -7.36 17.03
C LYS A 100 -29.26 -6.52 16.41
N THR A 101 -28.53 -7.08 15.44
CA THR A 101 -27.44 -6.37 14.77
C THR A 101 -27.76 -6.14 13.31
N ILE A 102 -27.75 -4.87 12.91
CA ILE A 102 -27.81 -4.42 11.52
C ILE A 102 -26.53 -3.67 11.20
N GLY A 103 -26.14 -3.58 9.93
CA GLY A 103 -24.88 -2.91 9.60
C GLY A 103 -24.75 -2.45 8.16
N TYR A 104 -23.65 -1.76 7.91
CA TYR A 104 -23.30 -1.25 6.58
C TYR A 104 -21.80 -1.37 6.36
N ASP A 105 -21.41 -1.95 5.23
CA ASP A 105 -20.03 -1.93 4.74
C ASP A 105 -20.03 -2.01 3.21
N PRO A 106 -19.38 -1.09 2.49
CA PRO A 106 -19.38 -1.11 1.02
C PRO A 106 -18.48 -2.20 0.42
N ILE A 107 -17.65 -2.88 1.22
CA ILE A 107 -16.66 -3.87 0.77
C ILE A 107 -17.12 -5.29 1.11
N ILE A 108 -17.72 -5.48 2.29
CA ILE A 108 -18.18 -6.81 2.74
C ILE A 108 -19.52 -7.15 2.07
N THR A 109 -19.63 -8.32 1.45
CA THR A 109 -20.88 -8.72 0.79
C THR A 109 -21.99 -9.05 1.79
N PRO A 110 -23.28 -8.91 1.41
CA PRO A 110 -24.41 -9.29 2.26
C PRO A 110 -24.37 -10.74 2.76
N GLU A 111 -23.88 -11.67 1.94
CA GLU A 111 -23.73 -13.08 2.30
C GLU A 111 -22.67 -13.27 3.38
N ALA A 112 -21.54 -12.55 3.27
CA ALA A 112 -20.47 -12.61 4.25
C ALA A 112 -20.92 -12.07 5.61
N SER A 113 -21.73 -11.00 5.65
CA SER A 113 -22.28 -10.47 6.89
C SER A 113 -23.38 -11.33 7.51
N ALA A 114 -24.21 -11.94 6.66
CA ALA A 114 -25.25 -12.86 7.11
C ALA A 114 -24.66 -14.09 7.83
N ALA A 115 -23.48 -14.55 7.42
CA ALA A 115 -22.78 -15.67 8.05
C ALA A 115 -22.41 -15.42 9.54
N PHE A 116 -22.36 -14.16 9.98
CA PHE A 116 -22.19 -13.80 11.39
C PHE A 116 -23.40 -13.04 11.97
N GLY A 117 -24.59 -13.22 11.37
CA GLY A 117 -25.86 -12.75 11.91
C GLY A 117 -26.12 -11.25 11.79
N VAL A 118 -25.43 -10.54 10.89
CA VAL A 118 -25.67 -9.12 10.63
C VAL A 118 -26.43 -8.92 9.33
N GLU A 119 -27.60 -8.29 9.42
CA GLU A 119 -28.37 -7.82 8.26
C GLU A 119 -27.72 -6.54 7.72
N GLN A 120 -27.26 -6.58 6.46
CA GLN A 120 -26.74 -5.40 5.80
C GLN A 120 -27.84 -4.55 5.19
N LEU A 121 -27.81 -3.25 5.47
CA LEU A 121 -28.81 -2.28 5.02
C LEU A 121 -28.12 -1.02 4.49
N PRO A 122 -28.75 -0.29 3.53
CA PRO A 122 -28.33 1.06 3.22
C PRO A 122 -28.40 1.96 4.46
N LEU A 123 -27.44 2.89 4.60
CA LEU A 123 -27.34 3.80 5.76
C LEU A 123 -28.67 4.47 6.14
N GLU A 124 -29.43 4.96 5.15
CA GLU A 124 -30.73 5.61 5.36
C GLU A 124 -31.77 4.72 6.06
N GLN A 125 -31.65 3.39 5.95
CA GLN A 125 -32.53 2.45 6.64
C GLN A 125 -32.03 2.07 8.04
N ILE A 126 -30.75 2.33 8.34
CA ILE A 126 -30.12 2.01 9.62
C ILE A 126 -30.48 3.05 10.68
N TRP A 127 -30.35 4.34 10.35
CA TRP A 127 -30.58 5.45 11.29
C TRP A 127 -31.87 5.35 12.10
N PRO A 128 -33.06 5.18 11.48
CA PRO A 128 -34.32 5.16 12.24
C PRO A 128 -34.54 3.88 13.06
N ARG A 129 -33.66 2.88 12.95
CA ARG A 129 -33.81 1.56 13.61
C ARG A 129 -32.91 1.38 14.83
N CYS A 130 -31.81 2.13 14.91
CA CYS A 130 -30.78 1.90 15.91
C CYS A 130 -31.15 2.49 17.27
N ASP A 131 -30.97 1.68 18.32
CA ASP A 131 -30.91 2.16 19.70
C ASP A 131 -29.46 2.49 20.08
N PHE A 132 -28.51 1.74 19.51
CA PHE A 132 -27.07 1.96 19.60
C PHE A 132 -26.44 2.01 18.21
N ILE A 133 -25.43 2.85 18.01
CA ILE A 133 -24.59 2.89 16.81
C ILE A 133 -23.12 2.78 17.23
N THR A 134 -22.38 1.89 16.59
CA THR A 134 -20.92 1.78 16.73
C THR A 134 -20.23 1.89 15.39
N VAL A 135 -19.10 2.61 15.35
CA VAL A 135 -18.31 2.80 14.13
C VAL A 135 -17.00 2.01 14.17
N HIS A 136 -16.68 1.35 13.07
CA HIS A 136 -15.51 0.50 12.85
C HIS A 136 -14.93 0.65 11.45
N THR A 137 -15.08 1.84 10.86
CA THR A 137 -14.50 2.20 9.56
C THR A 137 -13.10 2.82 9.73
N PRO A 138 -12.24 2.76 8.70
CA PRO A 138 -11.08 3.66 8.65
C PRO A 138 -11.54 5.12 8.51
N LEU A 139 -10.71 6.07 8.91
CA LEU A 139 -10.94 7.50 8.63
C LEU A 139 -10.49 7.80 7.19
N LEU A 140 -11.46 8.10 6.34
CA LEU A 140 -11.32 8.46 4.93
C LEU A 140 -12.17 9.69 4.67
N SER A 141 -11.97 10.37 3.53
CA SER A 141 -12.83 11.49 3.14
C SER A 141 -14.32 11.11 3.05
N SER A 142 -14.63 9.85 2.74
CA SER A 142 -16.01 9.32 2.66
C SER A 142 -16.59 8.90 4.01
N THR A 143 -15.78 8.72 5.05
CA THR A 143 -16.22 8.29 6.39
C THR A 143 -16.02 9.37 7.46
N MET A 144 -15.35 10.47 7.12
CA MET A 144 -15.26 11.67 7.94
C MET A 144 -16.64 12.27 8.13
N GLY A 145 -17.05 12.50 9.38
CA GLY A 145 -18.37 13.00 9.72
C GLY A 145 -19.50 12.07 9.27
N LEU A 146 -19.26 10.75 9.22
CA LEU A 146 -20.29 9.75 8.90
C LEU A 146 -21.50 9.87 9.85
N LEU A 147 -21.26 10.20 11.12
CA LEU A 147 -22.29 10.73 12.01
C LEU A 147 -22.10 12.24 12.13
N ASN A 148 -23.06 13.00 11.60
CA ASN A 148 -23.14 14.46 11.62
C ASN A 148 -24.58 14.92 11.94
N ASP A 149 -24.86 16.24 11.91
CA ASP A 149 -26.17 16.79 12.27
C ASP A 149 -27.32 16.17 11.45
N SER A 150 -27.09 15.96 10.14
CA SER A 150 -28.11 15.42 9.25
C SER A 150 -28.42 13.94 9.55
N THR A 151 -27.42 13.14 9.89
CA THR A 151 -27.63 11.73 10.26
C THR A 151 -28.19 11.59 11.66
N PHE A 152 -27.76 12.43 12.61
CA PHE A 152 -28.34 12.45 13.96
C PHE A 152 -29.83 12.78 13.93
N ALA A 153 -30.26 13.72 13.08
CA ALA A 153 -31.67 14.06 12.90
C ALA A 153 -32.53 12.90 12.40
N LYS A 154 -31.94 11.93 11.68
CA LYS A 154 -32.63 10.72 11.18
C LYS A 154 -32.63 9.57 12.19
N CYS A 155 -31.80 9.66 13.23
CA CYS A 155 -31.71 8.62 14.25
C CYS A 155 -32.95 8.62 15.15
N ARG A 156 -33.16 7.51 15.87
CA ARG A 156 -34.10 7.50 17.00
C ARG A 156 -33.65 8.51 18.04
N ARG A 157 -34.61 9.25 18.60
CA ARG A 157 -34.34 10.14 19.74
C ARG A 157 -33.82 9.31 20.91
N GLY A 158 -32.69 9.72 21.49
CA GLY A 158 -32.02 9.01 22.58
C GLY A 158 -31.01 7.95 22.12
N VAL A 159 -30.69 7.88 20.82
CA VAL A 159 -29.67 6.94 20.29
C VAL A 159 -28.35 7.07 21.06
N GLN A 160 -27.71 5.93 21.34
CA GLN A 160 -26.41 5.86 21.99
C GLN A 160 -25.31 5.66 20.94
N VAL A 161 -24.19 6.37 21.04
CA VAL A 161 -23.10 6.30 20.04
C VAL A 161 -21.80 5.82 20.67
N VAL A 162 -21.10 4.91 20.00
CA VAL A 162 -19.78 4.42 20.40
C VAL A 162 -18.77 4.63 19.27
N ASN A 163 -17.65 5.28 19.58
CA ASN A 163 -16.51 5.39 18.67
C ASN A 163 -15.22 4.97 19.38
N CYS A 164 -14.78 3.76 19.07
CA CYS A 164 -13.46 3.23 19.45
C CYS A 164 -12.59 2.96 18.22
N ALA A 165 -12.89 3.61 17.08
CA ALA A 165 -12.22 3.38 15.81
C ALA A 165 -11.22 4.49 15.50
N ARG A 166 -11.68 5.65 15.02
CA ARG A 166 -10.86 6.84 14.77
C ARG A 166 -11.62 8.12 15.07
N GLY A 167 -10.90 9.13 15.55
CA GLY A 167 -11.41 10.49 15.66
C GLY A 167 -11.91 11.00 14.30
N GLY A 168 -12.96 11.84 14.32
CA GLY A 168 -13.50 12.45 13.11
C GLY A 168 -14.47 11.58 12.28
N ILE A 169 -14.62 10.28 12.57
CA ILE A 169 -15.71 9.49 11.97
C ILE A 169 -17.08 9.98 12.47
N VAL A 170 -17.14 10.30 13.76
CA VAL A 170 -18.25 11.04 14.36
C VAL A 170 -17.82 12.50 14.41
N ASP A 171 -18.62 13.40 13.84
CA ASP A 171 -18.42 14.84 13.97
C ASP A 171 -18.67 15.24 15.43
N GLU A 172 -17.61 15.68 16.11
CA GLU A 172 -17.63 15.99 17.55
C GLU A 172 -18.56 17.17 17.88
N GLY A 173 -18.64 18.17 17.01
CA GLY A 173 -19.52 19.32 17.19
C GLY A 173 -20.98 18.94 17.02
N ALA A 174 -21.30 18.14 16.00
CA ALA A 174 -22.64 17.61 15.78
C ALA A 174 -23.07 16.68 16.91
N LEU A 175 -22.15 15.84 17.40
CA LEU A 175 -22.41 14.98 18.55
C LEU A 175 -22.75 15.80 19.81
N LEU A 176 -21.99 16.87 20.09
CA LEU A 176 -22.26 17.75 21.23
C LEU A 176 -23.66 18.39 21.13
N ARG A 177 -24.03 18.91 19.96
CA ARG A 177 -25.39 19.46 19.72
C ARG A 177 -26.48 18.39 19.85
N ALA A 178 -26.22 17.18 19.35
CA ALA A 178 -27.15 16.06 19.47
C ALA A 178 -27.35 15.62 20.93
N LEU A 179 -26.28 15.64 21.74
CA LEU A 179 -26.34 15.35 23.18
C LEU A 179 -27.13 16.43 23.93
N GLN A 180 -26.87 17.71 23.65
CA GLN A 180 -27.55 18.84 24.29
C GLN A 180 -29.06 18.86 23.98
N SER A 181 -29.44 18.53 22.75
CA SER A 181 -30.86 18.45 22.33
C SER A 181 -31.58 17.18 22.78
N GLY A 182 -30.84 16.19 23.31
CA GLY A 182 -31.35 14.85 23.64
C GLY A 182 -31.65 13.97 22.42
N GLN A 183 -31.23 14.39 21.22
CA GLN A 183 -31.28 13.55 20.03
C GLN A 183 -30.36 12.33 20.20
N CYS A 184 -29.16 12.56 20.72
CA CYS A 184 -28.27 11.52 21.23
C CYS A 184 -28.43 11.43 22.75
N GLY A 185 -28.71 10.24 23.28
CA GLY A 185 -28.91 10.04 24.71
C GLY A 185 -27.61 9.87 25.50
N GLY A 186 -26.51 9.56 24.82
CA GLY A 186 -25.21 9.33 25.42
C GLY A 186 -24.18 8.84 24.40
N ALA A 187 -22.90 9.05 24.71
CA ALA A 187 -21.82 8.67 23.82
C ALA A 187 -20.60 8.12 24.56
N ALA A 188 -19.92 7.14 23.97
CA ALA A 188 -18.67 6.60 24.48
C ALA A 188 -17.58 6.74 23.43
N LEU A 189 -16.51 7.47 23.78
CA LEU A 189 -15.44 7.86 22.87
C LEU A 189 -14.10 7.39 23.43
N ASP A 190 -13.39 6.55 22.67
CA ASP A 190 -12.00 6.21 22.98
C ASP A 190 -11.01 7.05 22.17
N VAL A 191 -11.49 7.75 21.14
CA VAL A 191 -10.67 8.45 20.14
C VAL A 191 -11.25 9.83 19.84
N PHE A 192 -10.37 10.77 19.49
CA PHE A 192 -10.72 12.17 19.20
C PHE A 192 -10.01 12.64 17.93
N THR A 193 -10.56 13.66 17.26
CA THR A 193 -9.96 14.32 16.09
C THR A 193 -8.58 14.88 16.41
N GLN A 194 -8.41 15.39 17.63
CA GLN A 194 -7.13 15.81 18.20
C GLN A 194 -6.89 15.06 19.50
N GLU A 195 -5.73 14.40 19.60
CA GLU A 195 -5.33 13.64 20.77
C GLU A 195 -3.99 14.17 21.31
N PRO A 196 -3.94 14.66 22.57
CA PRO A 196 -5.05 14.82 23.53
C PRO A 196 -6.07 15.90 23.11
N PRO A 197 -7.37 15.75 23.47
CA PRO A 197 -8.39 16.73 23.10
C PRO A 197 -8.17 18.06 23.82
N LYS A 198 -8.10 19.15 23.04
CA LYS A 198 -8.03 20.52 23.58
C LYS A 198 -9.39 21.04 23.98
N ASP A 199 -10.40 20.81 23.13
CA ASP A 199 -11.79 21.05 23.48
C ASP A 199 -12.24 19.96 24.46
N ARG A 200 -12.76 20.40 25.61
CA ARG A 200 -13.18 19.52 26.69
C ARG A 200 -14.69 19.42 26.83
N ASP A 201 -15.48 20.05 25.97
CA ASP A 201 -16.95 20.07 26.10
C ASP A 201 -17.54 18.67 26.05
N LEU A 202 -17.11 17.83 25.10
CA LEU A 202 -17.51 16.42 25.06
C LEU A 202 -16.98 15.64 26.28
N VAL A 203 -15.70 15.83 26.62
CA VAL A 203 -15.04 15.12 27.73
C VAL A 203 -15.76 15.39 29.07
N ASN A 204 -16.28 16.61 29.25
CA ASN A 204 -16.93 17.04 30.48
C ASN A 204 -18.46 16.82 30.45
N HIS A 205 -19.04 16.43 29.31
CA HIS A 205 -20.48 16.25 29.20
C HIS A 205 -20.96 15.05 30.04
N PRO A 206 -22.03 15.18 30.86
CA PRO A 206 -22.41 14.15 31.85
C PRO A 206 -22.83 12.80 31.24
N ASN A 207 -23.36 12.83 30.01
CA ASN A 207 -23.77 11.63 29.26
C ASN A 207 -22.65 11.09 28.34
N VAL A 208 -21.43 11.58 28.48
CA VAL A 208 -20.29 11.11 27.69
C VAL A 208 -19.34 10.31 28.58
N ILE A 209 -18.84 9.21 28.04
CA ILE A 209 -17.80 8.37 28.64
C ILE A 209 -16.59 8.44 27.72
N CYS A 210 -15.45 8.85 28.24
CA CYS A 210 -14.22 8.97 27.45
C CYS A 210 -13.11 8.09 27.99
N CYS A 211 -12.28 7.57 27.09
CA CYS A 211 -11.01 6.94 27.41
C CYS A 211 -9.89 7.51 26.54
N PRO A 212 -8.63 7.52 27.04
CA PRO A 212 -7.50 8.08 26.31
C PRO A 212 -6.91 7.03 25.33
N HIS A 213 -7.67 6.64 24.30
CA HIS A 213 -7.24 5.73 23.23
C HIS A 213 -6.70 4.39 23.74
N LEU A 214 -7.54 3.68 24.50
CA LEU A 214 -7.23 2.42 25.16
C LEU A 214 -7.52 1.18 24.31
N GLY A 215 -8.07 1.29 23.10
CA GLY A 215 -8.49 0.14 22.29
C GLY A 215 -7.41 -0.92 22.04
N ALA A 216 -6.12 -0.54 22.07
CA ALA A 216 -4.99 -1.47 21.96
C ALA A 216 -4.19 -1.62 23.27
N SER A 217 -4.62 -1.01 24.36
CA SER A 217 -3.89 -0.89 25.63
C SER A 217 -4.15 -2.10 26.53
N THR A 218 -3.89 -3.29 26.01
CA THR A 218 -3.94 -4.57 26.75
C THR A 218 -2.59 -5.28 26.64
N ARG A 219 -2.23 -6.08 27.66
CA ARG A 219 -0.95 -6.83 27.64
C ARG A 219 -0.89 -7.78 26.45
N GLU A 220 -2.02 -8.38 26.12
CA GLU A 220 -2.19 -9.34 25.04
C GLU A 220 -2.07 -8.67 23.66
N ALA A 221 -2.70 -7.50 23.45
CA ALA A 221 -2.56 -6.78 22.19
C ALA A 221 -1.14 -6.26 21.99
N GLN A 222 -0.53 -5.66 23.03
CA GLN A 222 0.86 -5.18 22.96
C GLN A 222 1.83 -6.33 22.66
N SER A 223 1.66 -7.49 23.29
CA SER A 223 2.46 -8.69 23.02
C SER A 223 2.27 -9.19 21.58
N ARG A 224 1.02 -9.32 21.10
CA ARG A 224 0.75 -9.74 19.71
C ARG A 224 1.34 -8.75 18.69
N CYS A 225 1.11 -7.45 18.86
CA CYS A 225 1.66 -6.42 17.98
C CYS A 225 3.20 -6.43 18.00
N GLY A 226 3.81 -6.51 19.19
CA GLY A 226 5.27 -6.60 19.31
C GLY A 226 5.85 -7.82 18.59
N LYS A 227 5.23 -8.99 18.76
CA LYS A 227 5.62 -10.21 18.04
C LYS A 227 5.43 -10.07 16.53
N GLU A 228 4.27 -9.57 16.09
CA GLU A 228 3.92 -9.40 14.68
C GLU A 228 4.92 -8.49 13.96
N ILE A 229 5.24 -7.33 14.53
CA ILE A 229 6.19 -6.40 13.89
C ILE A 229 7.62 -6.96 13.87
N ALA A 230 8.04 -7.68 14.92
CA ALA A 230 9.34 -8.33 14.96
C ALA A 230 9.47 -9.41 13.86
N MET A 231 8.43 -10.22 13.67
CA MET A 231 8.38 -11.22 12.60
C MET A 231 8.43 -10.57 11.22
N GLN A 232 7.68 -9.50 10.97
CA GLN A 232 7.71 -8.78 9.69
C GLN A 232 9.10 -8.20 9.38
N ILE A 233 9.81 -7.66 10.37
CA ILE A 233 11.19 -7.16 10.19
C ILE A 233 12.16 -8.30 9.89
N MET A 234 12.02 -9.44 10.59
CA MET A 234 12.81 -10.64 10.31
C MET A 234 12.54 -11.18 8.89
N ASP A 235 11.29 -11.20 8.46
CA ASP A 235 10.89 -11.63 7.12
C ASP A 235 11.51 -10.71 6.05
N MET A 236 11.54 -9.39 6.29
CA MET A 236 12.26 -8.43 5.45
C MET A 236 13.76 -8.72 5.39
N ALA A 237 14.40 -8.93 6.53
CA ALA A 237 15.85 -9.21 6.61
C ALA A 237 16.23 -10.55 5.94
N THR A 238 15.31 -11.52 5.92
CA THR A 238 15.52 -12.85 5.35
C THR A 238 14.98 -13.02 3.93
N GLY A 239 14.44 -11.97 3.31
CA GLY A 239 13.94 -12.01 1.93
C GLY A 239 12.67 -12.84 1.76
N LYS A 240 11.79 -12.82 2.76
CA LYS A 240 10.45 -13.41 2.69
C LYS A 240 9.42 -12.35 2.28
N GLY A 241 8.20 -12.80 2.00
CA GLY A 241 7.08 -11.89 1.71
C GLY A 241 6.76 -11.00 2.91
N LEU A 242 6.31 -9.78 2.64
CA LEU A 242 6.05 -8.76 3.66
C LEU A 242 4.53 -8.59 3.87
N ALA A 243 4.15 -8.45 5.14
CA ALA A 243 2.79 -8.12 5.56
C ALA A 243 2.78 -6.75 6.26
N GLY A 244 1.59 -6.16 6.41
CA GLY A 244 1.44 -4.90 7.15
C GLY A 244 2.06 -3.67 6.47
N ILE A 245 2.42 -3.74 5.20
CA ILE A 245 3.02 -2.59 4.50
C ILE A 245 2.00 -1.47 4.32
N VAL A 246 2.38 -0.29 4.77
CA VAL A 246 1.56 0.93 4.67
C VAL A 246 1.89 1.70 3.40
N ASN A 247 3.17 1.93 3.09
CA ASN A 247 3.62 2.76 1.97
C ASN A 247 4.38 1.95 0.90
N GLY A 248 3.66 1.10 0.20
CA GLY A 248 4.23 0.26 -0.86
C GLY A 248 3.65 -1.15 -0.84
N GLN A 249 2.32 -1.27 -0.80
CA GLN A 249 1.61 -2.55 -0.71
C GLN A 249 2.02 -3.54 -1.83
N ALA A 250 2.38 -2.97 -2.99
CA ALA A 250 3.05 -3.64 -4.10
C ALA A 250 4.29 -4.48 -3.72
N LEU A 251 4.98 -4.12 -2.63
CA LEU A 251 6.22 -4.73 -2.19
C LEU A 251 6.02 -5.99 -1.35
N SER A 252 4.78 -6.35 -1.02
CA SER A 252 4.44 -7.56 -0.26
C SER A 252 5.04 -8.84 -0.87
N LYS A 253 5.16 -8.90 -2.20
CA LYS A 253 5.76 -10.02 -2.94
C LYS A 253 7.12 -9.69 -3.58
N ALA A 254 7.65 -8.48 -3.38
CA ALA A 254 8.82 -8.01 -4.11
C ALA A 254 10.16 -8.62 -3.64
N PHE A 255 10.19 -9.29 -2.49
CA PHE A 255 11.47 -9.72 -1.89
C PHE A 255 11.72 -11.23 -1.95
N THR A 256 10.87 -12.02 -2.60
CA THR A 256 11.05 -13.48 -2.69
C THR A 256 12.11 -13.87 -3.73
N PRO A 257 12.75 -15.05 -3.60
CA PRO A 257 13.74 -15.52 -4.58
C PRO A 257 13.24 -15.54 -6.03
N GLN A 258 11.95 -15.79 -6.23
CA GLN A 258 11.32 -15.87 -7.55
C GLN A 258 11.08 -14.50 -8.19
N THR A 259 10.82 -13.45 -7.40
CA THR A 259 10.52 -12.11 -7.94
C THR A 259 11.75 -11.22 -8.09
N LYS A 260 12.84 -11.50 -7.34
CA LYS A 260 14.11 -10.76 -7.42
C LYS A 260 14.64 -10.59 -8.85
N PRO A 261 14.75 -11.65 -9.69
CA PRO A 261 15.22 -11.50 -11.06
C PRO A 261 14.33 -10.61 -11.92
N TRP A 262 13.00 -10.65 -11.72
CA TRP A 262 12.05 -9.82 -12.45
C TRP A 262 12.16 -8.33 -12.07
N ILE A 263 12.40 -8.03 -10.80
CA ILE A 263 12.65 -6.65 -10.35
C ILE A 263 13.96 -6.11 -10.93
N ALA A 264 15.01 -6.95 -10.96
CA ALA A 264 16.28 -6.59 -11.60
C ALA A 264 16.08 -6.32 -13.10
N LEU A 265 15.32 -7.18 -13.80
CA LEU A 265 14.93 -6.96 -15.19
C LEU A 265 14.17 -5.64 -15.39
N ALA A 266 13.14 -5.40 -14.59
CA ALA A 266 12.33 -4.19 -14.69
C ALA A 266 13.17 -2.91 -14.51
N ARG A 267 14.07 -2.90 -13.53
CA ARG A 267 15.00 -1.79 -13.30
C ARG A 267 15.97 -1.63 -14.48
N ALA A 268 16.51 -2.74 -14.99
CA ALA A 268 17.41 -2.73 -16.13
C ALA A 268 16.72 -2.17 -17.40
N LEU A 269 15.52 -2.62 -17.71
CA LEU A 269 14.74 -2.12 -18.85
C LEU A 269 14.40 -0.62 -18.71
N GLY A 270 14.03 -0.17 -17.50
CA GLY A 270 13.85 1.26 -17.21
C GLY A 270 15.12 2.08 -17.44
N THR A 271 16.27 1.56 -17.01
CA THR A 271 17.58 2.22 -17.18
C THR A 271 17.99 2.29 -18.66
N VAL A 272 17.74 1.22 -19.42
CA VAL A 272 17.97 1.18 -20.87
C VAL A 272 17.10 2.24 -21.56
N LEU A 273 15.80 2.31 -21.26
CA LEU A 273 14.89 3.26 -21.90
C LEU A 273 15.15 4.71 -21.50
N HIS A 274 15.50 4.98 -20.25
CA HIS A 274 15.98 6.29 -19.82
C HIS A 274 17.14 6.77 -20.71
N THR A 275 18.12 5.87 -20.91
CA THR A 275 19.36 6.21 -21.59
C THR A 275 19.16 6.37 -23.10
N VAL A 276 18.37 5.50 -23.72
CA VAL A 276 18.04 5.57 -25.16
C VAL A 276 17.10 6.74 -25.46
N GLY A 277 16.08 6.95 -24.62
CA GLY A 277 15.06 7.98 -24.82
C GLY A 277 15.49 9.39 -24.42
N LYS A 278 16.56 9.54 -23.61
CA LYS A 278 17.11 10.81 -23.10
C LYS A 278 16.06 11.74 -22.48
N GLN A 279 14.97 11.18 -21.96
CA GLN A 279 13.85 11.93 -21.38
C GLN A 279 13.34 11.24 -20.13
N VAL A 280 12.96 12.05 -19.15
CA VAL A 280 12.43 11.61 -17.85
C VAL A 280 10.98 12.10 -17.67
N GLN A 281 10.41 12.77 -18.65
CA GLN A 281 9.03 13.26 -18.63
C GLN A 281 8.15 12.46 -19.60
N GLY A 282 6.85 12.45 -19.37
CA GLY A 282 5.87 11.79 -20.23
C GLY A 282 5.23 10.57 -19.59
N SER A 283 5.01 9.52 -20.37
CA SER A 283 4.27 8.33 -19.93
C SER A 283 5.01 7.04 -20.30
N VAL A 284 5.18 6.13 -19.34
CA VAL A 284 5.79 4.81 -19.51
C VAL A 284 4.72 3.74 -19.32
N GLN A 285 4.55 2.90 -20.33
CA GLN A 285 3.70 1.72 -20.24
C GLN A 285 4.54 0.49 -19.88
N VAL A 286 4.18 -0.16 -18.78
CA VAL A 286 4.72 -1.46 -18.37
C VAL A 286 3.68 -2.52 -18.74
N CYS A 287 4.04 -3.45 -19.62
CA CYS A 287 3.18 -4.55 -20.02
C CYS A 287 3.79 -5.86 -19.55
N THR A 288 3.06 -6.56 -18.67
CA THR A 288 3.42 -7.90 -18.20
C THR A 288 2.72 -8.92 -19.07
N LEU A 289 3.45 -9.93 -19.55
CA LEU A 289 2.91 -10.95 -20.45
C LEU A 289 3.12 -12.34 -19.88
N GLY A 290 2.10 -13.18 -19.97
CA GLY A 290 2.13 -14.59 -19.55
C GLY A 290 1.62 -14.81 -18.13
N THR A 291 0.99 -15.97 -17.92
CA THR A 291 0.28 -16.34 -16.68
C THR A 291 1.07 -16.13 -15.38
N PRO A 292 2.38 -16.44 -15.29
CA PRO A 292 3.16 -16.21 -14.08
C PRO A 292 3.28 -14.74 -13.65
N LEU A 293 3.03 -13.79 -14.57
CA LEU A 293 3.21 -12.36 -14.33
C LEU A 293 1.90 -11.58 -14.12
N TRP A 294 0.75 -12.25 -14.01
CA TRP A 294 -0.56 -11.57 -13.94
C TRP A 294 -0.70 -10.58 -12.76
N GLU A 295 -0.10 -10.90 -11.61
CA GLU A 295 -0.03 -10.02 -10.42
C GLU A 295 1.26 -9.18 -10.34
N ALA A 296 2.16 -9.34 -11.31
CA ALA A 296 3.51 -8.80 -11.24
C ALA A 296 3.59 -7.29 -11.44
N GLY A 297 2.55 -6.70 -12.04
CA GLY A 297 2.49 -5.26 -12.28
C GLY A 297 2.71 -4.42 -11.03
N SER A 298 2.22 -4.90 -9.89
CA SER A 298 2.35 -4.23 -8.60
C SER A 298 3.81 -3.93 -8.25
N TYR A 299 4.74 -4.88 -8.37
CA TYR A 299 6.16 -4.70 -8.03
C TYR A 299 7.06 -4.35 -9.22
N LEU A 300 6.67 -4.66 -10.46
CA LEU A 300 7.46 -4.32 -11.64
C LEU A 300 7.34 -2.84 -12.03
N MET A 301 6.16 -2.24 -11.84
CA MET A 301 5.95 -0.82 -12.10
C MET A 301 6.91 0.11 -11.30
N PRO A 302 7.03 0.00 -9.97
CA PRO A 302 8.00 0.79 -9.21
C PRO A 302 9.46 0.43 -9.55
N ALA A 303 9.75 -0.80 -9.97
CA ALA A 303 11.08 -1.20 -10.40
C ALA A 303 11.49 -0.56 -11.73
N VAL A 304 10.58 -0.49 -12.71
CA VAL A 304 10.77 0.28 -13.95
C VAL A 304 10.97 1.76 -13.63
N ALA A 305 10.13 2.34 -12.79
CA ALA A 305 10.27 3.74 -12.36
C ALA A 305 11.65 4.01 -11.72
N THR A 306 12.16 3.07 -10.92
CA THR A 306 13.50 3.17 -10.33
C THR A 306 14.58 3.27 -11.42
N GLY A 307 14.49 2.44 -12.47
CA GLY A 307 15.42 2.49 -13.60
C GLY A 307 15.29 3.76 -14.44
N MET A 308 14.05 4.22 -14.65
CA MET A 308 13.77 5.45 -15.41
C MET A 308 14.34 6.72 -14.76
N LEU A 309 14.52 6.68 -13.44
CA LEU A 309 15.08 7.78 -12.64
C LEU A 309 16.58 7.62 -12.36
N ALA A 310 17.21 6.54 -12.84
CA ALA A 310 18.64 6.30 -12.65
C ALA A 310 19.47 7.42 -13.29
N GLY A 311 20.33 8.09 -12.52
CA GLY A 311 21.19 9.18 -13.00
C GLY A 311 20.60 10.60 -12.86
N GLY A 312 19.39 10.75 -12.32
CA GLY A 312 18.81 12.06 -11.97
C GLY A 312 19.44 12.72 -10.73
N ALA A 313 19.05 13.97 -10.44
CA ALA A 313 19.54 14.72 -9.28
C ALA A 313 19.14 14.13 -7.91
N GLN A 314 18.21 13.17 -7.89
CA GLN A 314 17.69 12.57 -6.67
C GLN A 314 18.61 11.45 -6.16
N LYS A 315 19.11 11.60 -4.94
CA LYS A 315 20.21 10.76 -4.42
C LYS A 315 19.82 9.34 -3.98
N GLU A 316 18.54 9.04 -3.73
CA GLU A 316 18.13 7.71 -3.23
C GLU A 316 16.74 7.29 -3.75
N VAL A 317 16.69 6.65 -4.93
CA VAL A 317 15.46 6.06 -5.47
C VAL A 317 15.35 4.58 -5.04
N THR A 318 14.26 4.22 -4.40
CA THR A 318 13.91 2.87 -3.92
C THR A 318 12.56 2.44 -4.47
N LEU A 319 12.21 1.15 -4.34
CA LEU A 319 10.90 0.67 -4.78
C LEU A 319 9.72 1.30 -3.99
N VAL A 320 9.99 1.87 -2.82
CA VAL A 320 8.99 2.58 -1.98
C VAL A 320 8.67 3.95 -2.57
N ASN A 321 9.69 4.69 -3.01
CA ASN A 321 9.54 6.09 -3.42
C ASN A 321 9.53 6.31 -4.93
N ALA A 322 9.93 5.32 -5.73
CA ALA A 322 10.13 5.47 -7.17
C ALA A 322 8.92 6.05 -7.92
N LEU A 323 7.70 5.62 -7.59
CA LEU A 323 6.48 6.12 -8.26
C LEU A 323 6.17 7.57 -7.87
N LEU A 324 6.36 7.94 -6.61
CA LEU A 324 6.20 9.31 -6.13
C LEU A 324 7.20 10.23 -6.83
N LEU A 325 8.48 9.84 -6.83
CA LEU A 325 9.55 10.62 -7.45
C LEU A 325 9.39 10.71 -8.97
N ALA A 326 8.89 9.64 -9.61
CA ALA A 326 8.57 9.64 -11.04
C ALA A 326 7.48 10.68 -11.34
N GLN A 327 6.40 10.68 -10.57
CA GLN A 327 5.32 11.65 -10.74
C GLN A 327 5.82 13.10 -10.56
N GLU A 328 6.67 13.36 -9.57
CA GLU A 328 7.27 14.70 -9.35
C GLU A 328 8.22 15.12 -10.47
N ALA A 329 8.90 14.16 -11.10
CA ALA A 329 9.69 14.40 -12.29
C ALA A 329 8.85 14.57 -13.57
N GLY A 330 7.52 14.47 -13.49
CA GLY A 330 6.60 14.54 -14.64
C GLY A 330 6.50 13.23 -15.43
N LEU A 331 6.86 12.10 -14.84
CA LEU A 331 6.77 10.76 -15.42
C LEU A 331 5.56 10.00 -14.86
N LYS A 332 4.58 9.73 -15.71
CA LYS A 332 3.49 8.82 -15.38
C LYS A 332 3.90 7.39 -15.74
N VAL A 333 3.77 6.45 -14.81
CA VAL A 333 4.02 5.02 -15.09
C VAL A 333 2.71 4.26 -14.95
N THR A 334 2.32 3.52 -15.98
CA THR A 334 1.09 2.73 -16.03
C THR A 334 1.42 1.27 -16.29
N THR A 335 0.55 0.36 -15.82
CA THR A 335 0.73 -1.08 -16.03
C THR A 335 -0.47 -1.72 -16.69
N THR A 336 -0.21 -2.68 -17.58
CA THR A 336 -1.18 -3.59 -18.18
C THR A 336 -0.69 -5.02 -18.08
N HIS A 337 -1.64 -5.96 -18.15
CA HIS A 337 -1.36 -7.38 -18.29
C HIS A 337 -1.95 -7.89 -19.60
N GLY A 338 -1.26 -8.83 -20.25
CA GLY A 338 -1.75 -9.49 -21.44
C GLY A 338 -1.34 -10.96 -21.47
N ASP A 339 -2.09 -11.74 -22.27
CA ASP A 339 -1.73 -13.13 -22.53
C ASP A 339 -0.49 -13.22 -23.42
N MET A 340 0.20 -14.34 -23.32
CA MET A 340 1.36 -14.67 -24.14
C MET A 340 1.09 -15.96 -24.90
N ALA A 341 1.40 -15.96 -26.20
CA ALA A 341 1.42 -17.19 -27.00
C ALA A 341 2.57 -18.10 -26.54
N PRO A 342 2.43 -19.43 -26.53
CA PRO A 342 3.51 -20.33 -26.16
C PRO A 342 4.75 -20.09 -27.02
N GLU A 343 5.88 -19.75 -26.39
CA GLU A 343 7.12 -19.45 -27.10
C GLU A 343 8.01 -20.70 -27.23
N PRO A 344 8.76 -20.88 -28.34
CA PRO A 344 9.61 -22.05 -28.57
C PRO A 344 10.77 -22.19 -27.59
N ASP A 345 11.18 -21.10 -26.95
CA ASP A 345 12.29 -21.03 -25.99
C ASP A 345 11.88 -21.44 -24.56
N GLY A 346 10.61 -21.79 -24.34
CA GLY A 346 10.07 -22.14 -23.04
C GLY A 346 9.93 -20.95 -22.08
N SER A 347 10.00 -19.71 -22.59
CA SER A 347 9.77 -18.51 -21.77
C SER A 347 8.35 -18.50 -21.20
N ALA A 348 8.25 -18.48 -19.87
CA ALA A 348 6.96 -18.49 -19.18
C ALA A 348 6.39 -17.07 -18.97
N GLY A 349 7.12 -16.02 -19.35
CA GLY A 349 6.66 -14.64 -19.25
C GLY A 349 7.63 -13.63 -19.87
N LEU A 350 7.12 -12.45 -20.20
CA LEU A 350 7.88 -11.34 -20.79
C LEU A 350 7.47 -10.05 -20.08
N LEU A 351 8.44 -9.16 -19.94
CA LEU A 351 8.23 -7.79 -19.50
C LEU A 351 8.53 -6.85 -20.65
N GLN A 352 7.53 -6.10 -21.08
CA GLN A 352 7.68 -5.06 -22.09
C GLN A 352 7.51 -3.70 -21.43
N VAL A 353 8.40 -2.78 -21.75
CA VAL A 353 8.36 -1.39 -21.29
C VAL A 353 8.43 -0.48 -22.51
N ALA A 354 7.54 0.50 -22.59
CA ALA A 354 7.46 1.43 -23.72
C ALA A 354 7.32 2.87 -23.25
N LEU A 355 8.06 3.78 -23.86
CA LEU A 355 7.87 5.23 -23.71
C LEU A 355 6.78 5.68 -24.69
N GLN A 356 5.61 6.05 -24.17
CA GLN A 356 4.47 6.44 -24.99
C GLN A 356 4.79 7.69 -25.81
N GLY A 357 4.35 7.71 -27.08
CA GLY A 357 4.63 8.81 -28.01
C GLY A 357 6.03 8.76 -28.63
N THR A 358 6.82 7.72 -28.37
CA THR A 358 8.16 7.53 -28.97
C THR A 358 8.31 6.12 -29.56
N PRO A 359 9.32 5.89 -30.43
CA PRO A 359 9.63 4.53 -30.88
C PRO A 359 10.36 3.69 -29.82
N HIS A 360 10.61 4.22 -28.62
CA HIS A 360 11.45 3.56 -27.62
C HIS A 360 10.68 2.51 -26.83
N ARG A 361 11.09 1.25 -27.02
CA ARG A 361 10.46 0.09 -26.39
C ARG A 361 11.50 -0.99 -26.14
N ALA A 362 11.45 -1.61 -24.97
CA ALA A 362 12.33 -2.71 -24.61
C ALA A 362 11.50 -3.89 -24.10
N THR A 363 11.82 -5.09 -24.55
CA THR A 363 11.19 -6.33 -24.08
C THR A 363 12.28 -7.24 -23.54
N GLY A 364 12.06 -7.82 -22.37
CA GLY A 364 12.99 -8.77 -21.75
C GLY A 364 12.29 -9.89 -21.02
N MET A 365 13.09 -10.85 -20.56
CA MET A 365 12.66 -12.02 -19.79
C MET A 365 13.70 -12.36 -18.72
N VAL A 366 13.36 -13.32 -17.86
CA VAL A 366 14.29 -13.92 -16.90
C VAL A 366 14.66 -15.31 -17.41
N GLN A 367 15.96 -15.56 -17.59
CA GLN A 367 16.50 -16.88 -17.94
C GLN A 367 17.26 -17.45 -16.74
N GLY A 368 16.68 -18.46 -16.08
CA GLY A 368 17.16 -18.92 -14.77
C GLY A 368 16.99 -17.81 -13.72
N SER A 369 18.09 -17.19 -13.32
CA SER A 369 18.12 -16.02 -12.42
C SER A 369 18.62 -14.74 -13.11
N THR A 370 18.96 -14.82 -14.39
CA THR A 370 19.60 -13.72 -15.14
C THR A 370 18.55 -12.91 -15.91
N PRO A 371 18.49 -11.58 -15.70
CA PRO A 371 17.72 -10.68 -16.56
C PRO A 371 18.32 -10.62 -17.97
N VAL A 372 17.51 -10.82 -19.01
CA VAL A 372 17.96 -10.73 -20.39
C VAL A 372 17.07 -9.83 -21.24
N LEU A 373 17.68 -9.07 -22.14
CA LEU A 373 17.03 -8.24 -23.16
C LEU A 373 16.73 -9.10 -24.40
N ARG A 374 15.47 -9.13 -24.82
CA ARG A 374 15.01 -9.87 -25.99
C ARG A 374 14.80 -8.97 -27.20
N GLU A 375 14.28 -7.77 -26.99
CA GLU A 375 13.99 -6.81 -28.07
C GLU A 375 14.28 -5.38 -27.61
N LEU A 376 14.82 -4.56 -28.52
CA LEU A 376 14.94 -3.12 -28.35
C LEU A 376 14.49 -2.40 -29.62
N ASN A 377 13.50 -1.51 -29.50
CA ASN A 377 12.90 -0.70 -30.57
C ASN A 377 12.49 -1.54 -31.80
N GLY A 378 11.90 -2.71 -31.57
CA GLY A 378 11.49 -3.65 -32.64
C GLY A 378 12.60 -4.56 -33.16
N ALA A 379 13.85 -4.37 -32.74
CA ALA A 379 14.97 -5.22 -33.12
C ALA A 379 15.15 -6.37 -32.13
N THR A 380 14.82 -7.59 -32.55
CA THR A 380 14.93 -8.81 -31.72
C THR A 380 16.37 -9.34 -31.72
N PHE A 381 16.89 -9.67 -30.53
CA PHE A 381 18.20 -10.29 -30.35
C PHE A 381 18.19 -11.76 -30.78
N LYS A 382 19.18 -12.18 -31.57
CA LYS A 382 19.31 -13.58 -32.02
C LYS A 382 19.46 -14.54 -30.84
N GLN A 383 20.17 -14.08 -29.81
CA GLN A 383 20.23 -14.69 -28.50
C GLN A 383 19.98 -13.57 -27.48
N PRO A 384 19.05 -13.74 -26.52
CA PRO A 384 18.77 -12.73 -25.52
C PRO A 384 20.05 -12.25 -24.81
N ALA A 385 20.20 -10.94 -24.67
CA ALA A 385 21.41 -10.33 -24.15
C ALA A 385 21.34 -10.15 -22.63
N PRO A 386 22.28 -10.68 -21.84
CA PRO A 386 22.31 -10.46 -20.39
C PRO A 386 22.38 -8.97 -20.02
N LEU A 387 21.53 -8.56 -19.08
CA LEU A 387 21.51 -7.21 -18.50
C LEU A 387 22.11 -7.27 -17.09
N THR A 388 23.41 -7.51 -17.00
CA THR A 388 24.13 -7.69 -15.72
C THR A 388 25.55 -7.17 -15.84
N GLY A 389 25.98 -6.41 -14.83
CA GLY A 389 27.34 -5.85 -14.76
C GLY A 389 27.55 -4.65 -15.69
N PRO A 390 28.82 -4.32 -15.98
CA PRO A 390 29.16 -3.28 -16.95
C PRO A 390 28.77 -3.74 -18.36
N ILE A 391 27.83 -3.03 -18.99
CA ILE A 391 27.40 -3.31 -20.36
C ILE A 391 27.55 -2.09 -21.25
N LEU A 392 27.85 -2.34 -22.53
CA LEU A 392 27.85 -1.35 -23.59
C LEU A 392 26.74 -1.69 -24.58
N ILE A 393 25.84 -0.74 -24.83
CA ILE A 393 24.78 -0.86 -25.82
C ILE A 393 25.07 0.13 -26.93
N TYR A 394 25.18 -0.33 -28.18
CA TYR A 394 25.39 0.57 -29.31
C TYR A 394 24.56 0.16 -30.53
N ARG A 395 24.34 1.14 -31.42
CA ARG A 395 23.59 0.98 -32.66
C ARG A 395 24.49 1.28 -33.86
N THR A 396 24.52 0.40 -34.85
CA THR A 396 25.31 0.54 -36.08
C THR A 396 24.46 0.42 -37.34
N LYS A 397 24.93 0.99 -38.44
CA LYS A 397 24.37 0.74 -39.77
C LYS A 397 24.99 -0.51 -40.38
N ALA A 398 24.25 -1.23 -41.21
CA ALA A 398 24.74 -2.38 -41.96
C ALA A 398 25.98 -2.07 -42.82
N SER A 399 26.13 -0.83 -43.25
CA SER A 399 27.28 -0.35 -44.04
C SER A 399 28.56 -0.10 -43.24
N GLU A 400 28.53 -0.21 -41.90
CA GLU A 400 29.65 0.14 -41.02
C GLU A 400 30.14 -1.09 -40.22
N PRO A 401 30.96 -1.97 -40.83
CA PRO A 401 31.43 -3.20 -40.18
C PRO A 401 32.54 -2.97 -39.14
N SER A 402 33.07 -1.74 -39.04
CA SER A 402 34.29 -1.45 -38.26
C SER A 402 34.05 -1.30 -36.75
N ALA A 403 32.79 -1.22 -36.29
CA ALA A 403 32.47 -0.96 -34.89
C ALA A 403 33.00 -2.04 -33.94
N LEU A 404 32.78 -3.32 -34.24
CA LEU A 404 33.24 -4.44 -33.39
C LEU A 404 34.78 -4.57 -33.39
N PRO A 405 35.50 -4.53 -34.53
CA PRO A 405 36.96 -4.46 -34.53
C PRO A 405 37.53 -3.27 -33.75
N THR A 406 36.91 -2.09 -33.88
CA THR A 406 37.33 -0.88 -33.15
C THR A 406 37.14 -1.07 -31.64
N LEU A 407 36.02 -1.62 -31.22
CA LEU A 407 35.76 -1.95 -29.82
C LEU A 407 36.79 -2.97 -29.29
N ALA A 408 37.06 -4.05 -30.02
CA ALA A 408 38.05 -5.05 -29.62
C ALA A 408 39.46 -4.44 -29.45
N GLY A 409 39.87 -3.55 -30.36
CA GLY A 409 41.13 -2.82 -30.26
C GLY A 409 41.18 -1.89 -29.04
N LEU A 410 40.09 -1.17 -28.78
CA LEU A 410 39.95 -0.31 -27.59
C LEU A 410 40.07 -1.14 -26.30
N LEU A 411 39.35 -2.25 -26.22
CA LEU A 411 39.39 -3.17 -25.07
C LEU A 411 40.81 -3.70 -24.80
N GLY A 412 41.55 -4.06 -25.85
CA GLY A 412 42.95 -4.49 -25.75
C GLY A 412 43.87 -3.41 -25.18
N LYS A 413 43.69 -2.14 -25.57
CA LYS A 413 44.50 -1.01 -25.06
C LYS A 413 44.30 -0.76 -23.57
N VAL A 414 43.06 -0.91 -23.08
CA VAL A 414 42.70 -0.61 -21.68
C VAL A 414 42.68 -1.83 -20.77
N GLY A 415 42.94 -3.02 -21.30
CA GLY A 415 42.96 -4.27 -20.53
C GLY A 415 41.58 -4.71 -20.00
N VAL A 416 40.49 -4.34 -20.68
CA VAL A 416 39.12 -4.76 -20.31
C VAL A 416 38.72 -5.97 -21.14
N HIS A 417 38.16 -6.99 -20.50
CA HIS A 417 37.77 -8.23 -21.18
C HIS A 417 36.33 -8.16 -21.72
N LEU A 418 36.17 -8.64 -22.95
CA LEU A 418 34.87 -8.92 -23.56
C LEU A 418 34.29 -10.20 -22.93
N GLN A 419 33.16 -10.09 -22.23
CA GLN A 419 32.49 -11.22 -21.58
C GLN A 419 31.39 -11.82 -22.44
N SER A 420 30.64 -10.98 -23.15
CA SER A 420 29.56 -11.41 -24.02
C SER A 420 29.34 -10.42 -25.16
N TYR A 421 28.82 -10.92 -26.29
CA TYR A 421 28.46 -10.11 -27.44
C TYR A 421 27.16 -10.63 -28.05
N HIS A 422 26.14 -9.78 -28.06
CA HIS A 422 24.81 -10.12 -28.55
C HIS A 422 24.36 -9.08 -29.57
N SER A 423 23.94 -9.52 -30.75
CA SER A 423 23.48 -8.63 -31.82
C SER A 423 22.02 -8.90 -32.17
N SER A 424 21.28 -7.85 -32.48
CA SER A 424 19.91 -7.94 -33.00
C SER A 424 19.86 -8.38 -34.46
N GLY A 425 18.66 -8.76 -34.93
CA GLY A 425 18.30 -8.67 -36.33
C GLY A 425 18.37 -7.22 -36.83
N MET A 426 18.41 -7.05 -38.15
CA MET A 426 18.40 -5.71 -38.75
C MET A 426 16.98 -5.16 -38.84
N VAL A 427 16.81 -3.91 -38.44
CA VAL A 427 15.57 -3.15 -38.62
C VAL A 427 15.94 -1.84 -39.31
N ALA A 428 15.33 -1.55 -40.45
CA ALA A 428 15.64 -0.37 -41.27
C ALA A 428 17.14 -0.21 -41.62
N GLY A 429 17.88 -1.33 -41.76
CA GLY A 429 19.32 -1.32 -42.05
C GLY A 429 20.22 -1.01 -40.84
N GLU A 430 19.64 -0.98 -39.64
CA GLU A 430 20.35 -0.74 -38.38
C GLU A 430 20.36 -1.99 -37.51
N GLN A 431 21.40 -2.13 -36.69
CA GLN A 431 21.58 -3.26 -35.78
C GLN A 431 21.96 -2.76 -34.39
N TRP A 432 21.33 -3.31 -33.36
CA TRP A 432 21.71 -3.12 -31.96
C TRP A 432 22.70 -4.20 -31.53
N SER A 433 23.68 -3.80 -30.74
CA SER A 433 24.63 -4.70 -30.09
C SER A 433 24.69 -4.42 -28.60
N VAL A 434 24.67 -5.48 -27.81
CA VAL A 434 24.86 -5.45 -26.35
C VAL A 434 26.11 -6.24 -26.03
N VAL A 435 27.01 -5.60 -25.29
CA VAL A 435 28.34 -6.12 -25.00
C VAL A 435 28.56 -6.14 -23.49
N GLY A 436 28.78 -7.32 -22.92
CA GLY A 436 29.18 -7.47 -21.51
C GLY A 436 30.68 -7.27 -21.36
N LEU A 437 31.09 -6.47 -20.38
CA LEU A 437 32.48 -6.10 -20.13
C LEU A 437 32.89 -6.41 -18.68
N SER A 438 34.15 -6.77 -18.46
CA SER A 438 34.67 -7.00 -17.11
C SER A 438 34.76 -5.72 -16.25
N ALA A 439 34.80 -4.54 -16.89
CA ALA A 439 34.85 -3.23 -16.25
C ALA A 439 34.31 -2.14 -17.20
N PRO A 440 33.78 -1.01 -16.69
CA PRO A 440 33.35 0.11 -17.53
C PRO A 440 34.53 0.78 -18.25
N LEU A 441 34.30 1.26 -19.47
CA LEU A 441 35.27 2.04 -20.25
C LEU A 441 35.24 3.50 -19.83
N SER A 442 36.41 4.08 -19.59
CA SER A 442 36.56 5.50 -19.26
C SER A 442 36.41 6.43 -20.46
N ASN A 443 36.64 5.92 -21.68
CA ASN A 443 36.58 6.71 -22.91
C ASN A 443 35.99 5.89 -24.07
N LEU A 444 34.97 6.44 -24.73
CA LEU A 444 34.30 5.86 -25.90
C LEU A 444 34.62 6.62 -27.21
N GLY A 445 35.59 7.52 -27.19
CA GLY A 445 35.91 8.43 -28.29
C GLY A 445 36.30 7.73 -29.60
N GLU A 446 36.99 6.59 -29.53
CA GLU A 446 37.33 5.80 -30.73
C GLU A 446 36.11 5.10 -31.34
N LEU A 447 35.10 4.77 -30.52
CA LEU A 447 33.91 4.04 -30.95
C LEU A 447 32.81 4.97 -31.45
N LYS A 448 32.64 6.15 -30.84
CA LYS A 448 31.59 7.13 -31.19
C LYS A 448 31.50 7.44 -32.71
N PRO A 449 32.59 7.60 -33.46
CA PRO A 449 32.53 7.86 -34.91
C PRO A 449 32.04 6.66 -35.75
N ARG A 450 32.03 5.45 -35.17
CA ARG A 450 31.71 4.19 -35.87
C ARG A 450 30.30 3.67 -35.56
N VAL A 451 29.57 4.38 -34.71
CA VAL A 451 28.24 3.98 -34.23
C VAL A 451 27.29 5.18 -34.31
N MET A 452 26.01 4.90 -34.46
CA MET A 452 24.97 5.94 -34.43
C MET A 452 24.73 6.41 -33.00
N GLU A 453 24.71 5.46 -32.07
CA GLU A 453 24.49 5.69 -30.65
C GLU A 453 25.34 4.70 -29.86
N VAL A 454 25.82 5.12 -28.69
CA VAL A 454 26.51 4.25 -27.73
C VAL A 454 26.21 4.72 -26.31
N PHE A 455 25.93 3.74 -25.46
CA PHE A 455 25.56 3.92 -24.08
C PHE A 455 26.33 2.91 -23.23
N GLN A 456 26.84 3.35 -22.09
CA GLN A 456 27.46 2.47 -21.12
C GLN A 456 26.62 2.48 -19.85
N LEU A 457 26.20 1.28 -19.43
CA LEU A 457 25.37 1.08 -18.26
C LEU A 457 26.09 0.17 -17.26
N HIS A 458 25.74 0.31 -15.99
CA HIS A 458 26.15 -0.61 -14.92
C HIS A 458 24.90 -1.11 -14.22
N LEU A 459 24.59 -2.40 -14.38
CA LEU A 459 23.30 -2.99 -14.02
C LEU A 459 23.41 -4.11 -12.98
#